data_AF-A0A9P5X0K1-F1
#
_entry.id   AF-A0A9P5X0K1-F1
#
_cell.length_a   1.000
_cell.length_b   1.000
_cell.length_c   1.000
_cell.angle_alpha   90.00
_cell.angle_beta   90.00
_cell.angle_gamma   90.00
#
_symmetry.space_group_name_H-M   'P 1'
#
loop_
_entity.id
_entity.type
_entity.pdbx_description
1 polymer ?
#
loop_
_entity_poly.entity_id
_entity_poly.type
_entity_poly.pdbx_seq_one_letter_code
_entity_poly.pdbx_strand_id
1 'polypeptide(L)'
;STAPGWSEWVKACEPDTFNGSDPKKLSEWLFQLKLYFRANYGQFTTANGHINFAITYLCSTTLSWFHTILADEKDFDYTSTPLNKWKTFEEELTKCFSSINTASKAVEELDNLWMGHNQ
;
A
#
# COMPACT_ATOMS: atom_id res chain seq x y z
N SER A 1 -2.35 -42.83 26.01
CA SER A 1 -2.26 -41.39 26.31
C SER A 1 -1.71 -40.71 25.07
N THR A 2 -2.58 -40.15 24.22
CA THR A 2 -2.20 -39.51 22.95
C THR A 2 -2.01 -38.02 23.19
N ALA A 3 -0.82 -37.51 22.90
CA ALA A 3 -0.52 -36.07 22.96
C ALA A 3 -1.41 -35.30 21.98
N PRO A 4 -1.83 -34.05 22.29
CA PRO A 4 -2.60 -33.25 21.35
C PRO A 4 -1.74 -32.96 20.12
N GLY A 5 -2.29 -33.23 18.94
CA GLY A 5 -1.65 -32.95 17.66
C GLY A 5 -1.25 -31.48 17.57
N TRP A 6 -0.04 -31.26 17.07
CA TRP A 6 0.44 -29.96 16.67
C TRP A 6 -0.60 -29.37 15.71
N SER A 7 -1.29 -28.31 16.12
CA SER A 7 -2.08 -27.53 15.18
C SER A 7 -1.09 -26.98 14.15
N GLU A 8 -1.10 -27.51 12.93
CA GLU A 8 -0.40 -26.93 11.79
C GLU A 8 -0.85 -25.47 11.67
N TRP A 9 -0.04 -24.55 12.17
CA TRP A 9 -0.25 -23.15 11.92
C TRP A 9 -0.01 -22.92 10.44
N VAL A 10 -1.09 -22.64 9.72
CA VAL A 10 -1.02 -22.18 8.34
C VAL A 10 -0.30 -20.83 8.36
N LYS A 11 0.99 -20.83 7.99
CA LYS A 11 1.74 -19.58 7.80
C LYS A 11 1.12 -18.87 6.59
N ALA A 12 0.57 -17.68 6.80
CA ALA A 12 0.13 -16.84 5.70
C ALA A 12 1.33 -16.49 4.81
N CYS A 13 1.15 -16.51 3.48
CA CYS A 13 2.14 -15.98 2.56
C CYS A 13 2.29 -14.48 2.79
N GLU A 14 3.53 -13.99 2.87
CA GLU A 14 3.83 -12.58 3.00
C GLU A 14 3.32 -11.82 1.75
N PRO A 15 2.80 -10.60 1.89
CA PRO A 15 2.37 -9.79 0.74
C PRO A 15 3.55 -9.38 -0.15
N ASP A 16 3.27 -9.04 -1.41
CA ASP A 16 4.26 -8.43 -2.28
C ASP A 16 4.60 -7.00 -1.83
N THR A 17 5.70 -6.44 -2.33
CA THR A 17 6.00 -5.01 -2.15
C THR A 17 5.27 -4.16 -3.19
N PHE A 18 4.83 -2.97 -2.81
CA PHE A 18 4.21 -2.00 -3.73
C PHE A 18 5.16 -0.82 -3.99
N ASN A 19 5.46 -0.58 -5.27
CA ASN A 19 6.41 0.45 -5.72
C ASN A 19 5.75 1.72 -6.30
N GLY A 20 4.41 1.75 -6.34
CA GLY A 20 3.67 2.91 -6.84
C GLY A 20 3.57 3.05 -8.35
N SER A 21 4.11 2.13 -9.16
CA SER A 21 4.16 2.30 -10.61
C SER A 21 2.87 1.94 -11.34
N ASP A 22 2.07 1.03 -10.78
CA ASP A 22 0.83 0.56 -11.42
C ASP A 22 -0.37 0.64 -10.45
N PRO A 23 -1.35 1.51 -10.72
CA PRO A 23 -2.56 1.64 -9.91
C PRO A 23 -3.38 0.34 -9.84
N LYS A 24 -3.30 -0.56 -10.83
CA LYS A 24 -3.99 -1.85 -10.78
C LYS A 24 -3.36 -2.79 -9.75
N LYS A 25 -2.04 -2.71 -9.58
CA LYS A 25 -1.32 -3.48 -8.55
C LYS A 25 -1.62 -2.99 -7.14
N LEU A 26 -2.08 -1.75 -6.97
CA LEU A 26 -2.46 -1.22 -5.67
C LEU A 26 -3.64 -2.00 -5.07
N SER A 27 -4.68 -2.28 -5.87
CA SER A 27 -5.87 -2.99 -5.38
C SER A 27 -5.56 -4.45 -5.02
N GLU A 28 -4.72 -5.11 -5.82
CA GLU A 28 -4.23 -6.46 -5.56
C GLU A 28 -3.38 -6.52 -4.29
N TRP A 29 -2.46 -5.57 -4.12
CA TRP A 29 -1.63 -5.46 -2.93
C TRP A 29 -2.43 -5.18 -1.65
N LEU A 30 -3.40 -4.26 -1.69
CA LEU A 30 -4.31 -4.00 -0.55
C LEU A 30 -5.13 -5.24 -0.19
N PHE A 31 -5.54 -6.03 -1.19
CA PHE A 31 -6.24 -7.29 -0.95
C PHE A 31 -5.34 -8.33 -0.27
N GLN A 32 -4.09 -8.48 -0.72
CA GLN A 32 -3.11 -9.36 -0.09
C GLN A 32 -2.86 -8.98 1.39
N LEU A 33 -2.70 -7.68 1.69
CA LEU A 33 -2.54 -7.19 3.06
C LEU A 33 -3.73 -7.54 3.95
N LYS A 34 -4.95 -7.30 3.48
CA LYS A 34 -6.19 -7.67 4.20
C LYS A 34 -6.25 -9.17 4.50
N LEU A 35 -5.85 -10.01 3.55
CA LEU A 35 -5.83 -11.45 3.73
C LEU A 35 -4.75 -11.86 4.76
N TYR A 36 -3.57 -11.26 4.68
CA TYR A 36 -2.47 -11.49 5.61
C TYR A 36 -2.83 -11.11 7.05
N PHE A 37 -3.45 -9.95 7.27
CA PHE A 37 -3.89 -9.53 8.61
C PHE A 37 -4.98 -10.42 9.18
N ARG A 38 -5.92 -10.90 8.36
CA ARG A 38 -6.95 -11.86 8.80
C ARG A 38 -6.33 -13.19 9.22
N ALA A 39 -5.38 -13.69 8.45
CA ALA A 39 -4.68 -14.93 8.77
C ALA A 39 -3.78 -14.80 10.01
N ASN A 40 -3.28 -13.59 10.30
CA ASN A 40 -2.43 -13.29 11.45
C ASN A 40 -3.13 -12.41 12.50
N TYR A 41 -4.45 -12.56 12.68
CA TYR A 41 -5.26 -11.65 13.52
C TYR A 41 -4.68 -11.43 14.93
N GLY A 42 -4.08 -12.46 15.54
CA GLY A 42 -3.44 -12.37 16.86
C GLY A 42 -2.22 -11.45 16.94
N GLN A 43 -1.55 -11.18 15.82
CA GLN A 43 -0.40 -10.28 15.73
C GLN A 43 -0.81 -8.85 15.32
N PHE A 44 -1.98 -8.70 14.73
CA PHE A 44 -2.45 -7.48 14.06
C PHE A 44 -3.79 -7.02 14.63
N THR A 45 -3.77 -6.60 15.90
CA THR A 45 -4.98 -6.25 16.65
C THR A 45 -5.38 -4.78 16.55
N THR A 46 -4.48 -3.91 16.04
CA THR A 46 -4.71 -2.46 15.96
C THR A 46 -4.56 -1.95 14.53
N ALA A 47 -5.30 -0.89 14.21
CA ALA A 47 -5.20 -0.21 12.91
C ALA A 47 -3.77 0.32 12.68
N ASN A 48 -3.13 0.88 13.71
CA ASN A 48 -1.74 1.34 13.62
C ASN A 48 -0.78 0.18 13.30
N GLY A 49 -1.01 -1.02 13.84
CA GLY A 49 -0.24 -2.21 13.50
C GLY A 49 -0.38 -2.60 12.03
N HIS A 50 -1.59 -2.51 11.47
CA HIS A 50 -1.84 -2.77 10.05
C HIS A 50 -1.12 -1.75 9.16
N ILE A 51 -1.23 -0.47 9.51
CA ILE A 51 -0.70 0.64 8.73
C ILE A 51 0.83 0.63 8.76
N ASN A 52 1.44 0.50 9.94
CA ASN A 52 2.89 0.42 10.07
C ASN A 52 3.47 -0.75 9.28
N PHE A 53 2.82 -1.92 9.36
CA PHE A 53 3.24 -3.07 8.57
C PHE A 53 3.12 -2.80 7.08
N ALA A 54 1.97 -2.29 6.61
CA ALA A 54 1.78 -1.95 5.20
C ALA A 54 2.87 -0.97 4.69
N ILE A 55 3.26 0.02 5.50
CA ILE A 55 4.32 0.97 5.17
C ILE A 55 5.67 0.28 4.93
N THR A 56 6.00 -0.78 5.69
CA THR A 56 7.27 -1.52 5.49
C THR A 56 7.32 -2.26 4.15
N TYR A 57 6.19 -2.50 3.50
CA TYR A 57 6.08 -3.14 2.18
C TYR A 57 5.94 -2.12 1.04
N LEU A 58 6.04 -0.81 1.35
CA LEU A 58 6.15 0.24 0.33
C LEU A 58 7.62 0.37 -0.11
N CYS A 59 7.88 0.33 -1.42
CA CYS A 59 9.23 0.46 -1.98
C CYS A 59 9.40 1.72 -2.83
N SER A 60 10.65 2.19 -2.92
CA SER A 60 11.11 3.21 -3.86
C SER A 60 10.30 4.52 -3.79
N THR A 61 9.51 4.81 -4.83
CA THR A 61 8.82 6.10 -5.02
C THR A 61 7.72 6.32 -3.99
N THR A 62 7.10 5.24 -3.52
CA THR A 62 6.00 5.29 -2.57
C THR A 62 6.48 5.66 -1.16
N LEU A 63 7.69 5.24 -0.79
CA LEU A 63 8.29 5.57 0.50
C LEU A 63 8.72 7.05 0.53
N SER A 64 9.27 7.58 -0.56
CA SER A 64 9.61 9.00 -0.68
C SER A 64 8.37 9.90 -0.57
N TRP A 65 7.26 9.53 -1.20
CA TRP A 65 5.98 10.23 -1.02
C TRP A 65 5.54 10.22 0.46
N PHE A 66 5.65 9.07 1.12
CA PHE A 66 5.28 8.95 2.52
C PHE A 66 6.15 9.86 3.39
N HIS A 67 7.47 9.87 3.16
CA HIS A 67 8.38 10.82 3.80
C HIS A 67 8.00 12.28 3.53
N THR A 68 7.56 12.63 2.32
CA THR A 68 7.10 14.01 2.01
C THR A 68 5.86 14.38 2.81
N ILE A 69 4.85 13.50 2.90
CA ILE A 69 3.67 13.75 3.74
C ILE A 69 4.06 13.90 5.21
N LEU A 70 4.95 13.03 5.71
CA LEU A 70 5.41 13.07 7.10
C LEU A 70 6.28 14.30 7.40
N ALA A 71 7.06 14.79 6.43
CA ALA A 71 7.98 15.91 6.63
C ALA A 71 7.30 17.28 6.56
N ASP A 72 6.18 17.39 5.82
CA ASP A 72 5.41 18.63 5.70
C ASP A 72 4.60 18.91 6.99
N GLU A 73 4.20 17.85 7.71
CA GLU A 73 3.65 17.94 9.05
C GLU A 73 4.77 17.83 10.10
N LYS A 74 5.32 18.99 10.51
CA LYS A 74 6.38 19.11 11.53
C LYS A 74 6.09 18.41 12.89
N ASP A 75 4.84 17.99 13.09
CA ASP A 75 4.35 17.19 14.22
C ASP A 75 3.36 16.11 13.72
N PHE A 76 3.79 15.25 12.77
CA PHE A 76 2.94 14.13 12.30
C PHE A 76 2.67 13.14 13.44
N ASP A 77 1.56 13.34 14.14
CA ASP A 77 1.05 12.43 15.14
C ASP A 77 0.21 11.35 14.45
N TYR A 78 0.80 10.15 14.29
CA TYR A 78 0.13 8.94 13.78
C TYR A 78 -1.13 8.56 14.57
N THR A 79 -1.34 9.12 15.76
CA THR A 79 -2.50 8.86 16.62
C THR A 79 -3.62 9.90 16.45
N SER A 80 -3.32 11.11 15.95
CA SER A 80 -4.26 12.23 15.78
C SER A 80 -4.58 12.55 14.31
N THR A 81 -3.78 12.04 13.37
CA THR A 81 -4.00 12.22 11.94
C THR A 81 -5.13 11.33 11.39
N PRO A 82 -5.77 11.70 10.27
CA PRO A 82 -6.79 10.88 9.61
C PRO A 82 -6.29 9.47 9.27
N LEU A 83 -4.97 9.31 9.10
CA LEU A 83 -4.25 8.08 8.79
C LEU A 83 -4.13 7.10 9.98
N ASN A 84 -4.81 7.31 11.11
CA ASN A 84 -4.90 6.33 12.20
C ASN A 84 -5.96 5.24 11.98
N LYS A 85 -6.71 5.32 10.88
CA LYS A 85 -7.71 4.34 10.47
C LYS A 85 -7.29 3.69 9.16
N TRP A 86 -7.39 2.36 9.12
CA TRP A 86 -7.11 1.57 7.92
C TRP A 86 -7.84 2.11 6.68
N LYS A 87 -9.13 2.45 6.82
CA LYS A 87 -9.94 2.97 5.71
C LYS A 87 -9.38 4.28 5.13
N THR A 88 -9.00 5.23 5.99
CA THR A 88 -8.44 6.50 5.53
C THR A 88 -7.07 6.30 4.87
N PHE A 89 -6.27 5.38 5.39
CA PHE A 89 -5.01 4.99 4.77
C PHE A 89 -5.23 4.45 3.34
N GLU A 90 -6.21 3.56 3.14
CA GLU A 90 -6.55 3.07 1.80
C GLU A 90 -7.00 4.17 0.85
N GLU A 91 -7.82 5.11 1.33
CA GLU A 91 -8.34 6.23 0.54
C GLU A 91 -7.22 7.18 0.09
N GLU A 92 -6.33 7.59 1.00
CA GLU A 92 -5.20 8.46 0.67
C GLU A 92 -4.19 7.77 -0.25
N LEU A 93 -3.89 6.50 0.00
CA LEU A 93 -3.01 5.71 -0.87
C LEU A 93 -3.62 5.59 -2.27
N THR A 94 -4.93 5.30 -2.36
CA THR A 94 -5.63 5.25 -3.65
C THR A 94 -5.61 6.59 -4.36
N LYS A 95 -5.86 7.71 -3.66
CA LYS A 95 -5.83 9.06 -4.23
C LYS A 95 -4.45 9.42 -4.79
N CYS A 96 -3.38 9.11 -4.08
CA CYS A 96 -2.03 9.41 -4.52
C CYS A 96 -1.64 8.61 -5.76
N PHE A 97 -1.91 7.30 -5.78
CA PHE A 97 -1.50 6.43 -6.88
C PHE A 97 -2.49 6.37 -8.05
N SER A 98 -3.75 6.78 -7.87
CA SER A 98 -4.70 6.95 -8.98
C SER A 98 -4.39 8.20 -9.83
N SER A 99 -3.85 9.26 -9.23
CA SER A 99 -3.47 10.49 -9.95
C SER A 99 -2.26 10.31 -10.88
N ILE A 100 -1.35 9.40 -10.51
CA ILE A 100 -0.21 8.99 -11.35
C ILE A 100 -0.68 8.38 -12.67
N ASN A 101 -1.83 7.70 -12.68
CA ASN A 101 -2.44 7.18 -13.91
C ASN A 101 -2.82 8.30 -14.89
N THR A 102 -3.38 9.41 -14.38
CA THR A 102 -3.82 10.52 -15.23
C THR A 102 -2.63 11.27 -15.83
N ALA A 103 -1.59 11.53 -15.03
CA ALA A 103 -0.38 12.19 -15.49
C ALA A 103 0.43 11.30 -16.45
N SER A 104 0.61 10.02 -16.13
CA SER A 104 1.32 9.07 -16.99
C SER A 104 0.59 8.82 -18.30
N LYS A 105 -0.74 8.73 -18.28
CA LYS A 105 -1.55 8.58 -19.50
C LYS A 105 -1.52 9.84 -20.38
N ALA A 106 -1.54 11.03 -19.78
CA ALA A 106 -1.37 12.27 -20.53
C ALA A 106 0.03 12.36 -21.17
N VAL A 107 1.07 11.87 -20.50
CA VAL A 107 2.43 11.78 -21.05
C VAL A 107 2.51 10.77 -22.19
N GLU A 108 1.92 9.58 -22.04
CA GLU A 108 1.83 8.60 -23.13
C GLU A 108 1.03 9.13 -24.34
N GLU A 109 -0.04 9.89 -24.11
CA GLU A 109 -0.79 10.55 -25.18
C GLU A 109 0.06 11.62 -25.90
N LEU A 110 0.85 12.40 -25.17
CA LEU A 110 1.79 13.37 -25.76
C LEU A 110 2.90 12.70 -26.59
N ASP A 111 3.44 11.57 -26.11
CA ASP A 111 4.50 10.84 -26.81
C ASP A 111 3.97 10.15 -28.08
N ASN A 112 2.76 9.57 -28.00
CA ASN A 112 2.07 8.99 -29.16
C ASN A 112 1.72 10.05 -30.23
N LEU A 113 1.39 11.28 -29.83
CA LEU A 113 1.15 12.40 -30.75
C LEU A 113 2.43 12.83 -31.47
N TRP A 114 3.59 12.78 -30.81
CA TRP A 114 4.87 13.13 -31.42
C TRP A 114 5.38 12.03 -32.38
N MET A 115 5.18 10.77 -32.02
CA MET A 115 5.58 9.62 -32.82
C MET A 115 4.67 9.38 -34.04
N GLY A 116 3.41 9.83 -33.99
CA GLY A 116 2.46 9.74 -35.10
C GLY A 116 2.61 10.83 -36.17
N HIS A 117 3.37 11.90 -35.93
CA HIS A 117 3.49 13.03 -36.86
C HIS A 117 4.71 12.95 -37.81
N ASN A 118 5.51 11.88 -37.74
CA ASN A 118 6.75 11.70 -38.53
C ASN A 118 6.70 10.51 -39.52
N GLN A 119 5.52 10.18 -40.09
CA GLN A 119 5.40 9.22 -41.20
C GLN A 119 4.97 9.87 -42.51
#